data_AF-A0A5B1M1L2-F1
#
_entry.id   AF-A0A5B1M1L2-F1
#
_cell.length_a   1.000
_cell.length_b   1.000
_cell.length_c   1.000
_cell.angle_alpha   90.00
_cell.angle_beta   90.00
_cell.angle_gamma   90.00
#
_symmetry.space_group_name_H-M   'P 1'
#
loop_
_entity.id
_entity.type
_entity.pdbx_description
1 polymer ?
#
loop_
_entity_poly.entity_id
_entity_poly.type
_entity_poly.pdbx_seq_one_letter_code
_entity_poly.pdbx_strand_id
1 'polypeptide(L)'
;LEHLDPERLPVHGGDATTVMVTITLDSLRQDLATAGLLDGDLTAGANLSATQARRLACNAQIIPVVLGGKGEILDLGRTRRLYNAAQRKALRLRDKRCRAEGCSIPATWCEAHHETPWSRGGRTDLDDGVLLCSWHHHRAHDRRFHADKLPNGDIRFHRRR
;
A
#
# COMPACT_ATOMS: atom_id res chain seq x y z
N LEU A 1 -14.96 -15.83 12.06
CA LEU A 1 -14.06 -14.68 12.35
C LEU A 1 -14.83 -13.35 12.21
N GLU A 2 -16.12 -13.31 12.59
CA GLU A 2 -17.06 -12.25 12.15
C GLU A 2 -17.46 -11.27 13.27
N HIS A 3 -16.84 -11.31 14.45
CA HIS A 3 -17.28 -10.54 15.61
C HIS A 3 -16.18 -9.68 16.27
N LEU A 4 -15.22 -9.19 15.49
CA LEU A 4 -14.23 -8.24 16.00
C LEU A 4 -14.63 -6.83 15.59
N ASP A 5 -14.84 -5.98 16.59
CA ASP A 5 -15.11 -4.54 16.41
C ASP A 5 -13.80 -3.84 15.98
N PRO A 6 -13.72 -3.36 14.73
CA PRO A 6 -12.52 -2.80 14.13
C PRO A 6 -12.13 -1.43 14.73
N GLU A 7 -13.06 -0.72 15.36
CA GLU A 7 -12.76 0.53 16.07
C GLU A 7 -12.02 0.30 17.40
N ARG A 8 -12.04 -0.95 17.88
CA ARG A 8 -11.43 -1.36 19.15
C ARG A 8 -10.19 -2.21 18.98
N LEU A 9 -9.72 -2.40 17.74
CA LEU A 9 -8.50 -3.14 17.46
C LEU A 9 -7.25 -2.30 17.78
N PRO A 10 -6.16 -2.93 18.25
CA PRO A 10 -4.92 -2.21 18.51
C PRO A 10 -4.39 -1.53 17.26
N VAL A 11 -4.04 -0.25 17.38
CA VAL A 11 -3.42 0.52 16.31
C VAL A 11 -1.93 0.16 16.25
N HIS A 12 -1.55 -0.68 15.29
CA HIS A 12 -0.15 -1.02 15.05
C HIS A 12 0.42 -0.11 13.95
N GLY A 13 1.32 0.81 14.33
CA GLY A 13 1.97 1.72 13.39
C GLY A 13 1.02 2.75 12.76
N GLY A 14 -0.06 3.13 13.46
CA GLY A 14 -1.00 4.18 13.02
C GLY A 14 -2.08 3.72 12.02
N ASP A 15 -2.34 2.42 11.91
CA ASP A 15 -3.42 1.85 11.10
C ASP A 15 -4.14 0.78 11.93
N ALA A 16 -5.45 0.60 11.70
CA ALA A 16 -6.17 -0.55 12.24
C ALA A 16 -5.61 -1.83 11.59
N THR A 17 -5.75 -2.98 12.26
CA THR A 17 -5.37 -4.28 11.68
C THR A 17 -6.09 -4.47 10.35
N THR A 18 -5.38 -4.24 9.24
CA THR A 18 -5.93 -4.23 7.89
C THR A 18 -5.34 -5.40 7.12
N VAL A 19 -6.19 -6.30 6.64
CA VAL A 19 -5.79 -7.35 5.68
C VAL A 19 -5.93 -6.79 4.28
N MET A 20 -4.82 -6.70 3.53
CA MET A 20 -4.86 -6.30 2.12
C MET A 20 -4.87 -7.54 1.25
N VAL A 21 -5.97 -7.74 0.52
CA VAL A 21 -6.12 -8.82 -0.46
C VAL A 21 -5.94 -8.22 -1.85
N THR A 22 -5.02 -8.78 -2.64
CA THR A 22 -4.85 -8.41 -4.06
C THR A 22 -5.40 -9.53 -4.92
N ILE A 23 -6.37 -9.21 -5.77
CA ILE A 23 -6.96 -10.11 -6.76
C ILE A 23 -6.95 -9.38 -8.11
N THR A 24 -6.75 -10.11 -9.21
CA THR A 24 -6.86 -9.51 -10.54
C THR A 24 -8.34 -9.25 -10.87
N LEU A 25 -8.62 -8.32 -11.77
CA LEU A 25 -9.99 -8.05 -12.21
C LEU A 25 -10.62 -9.30 -12.85
N ASP A 26 -9.84 -10.08 -13.59
CA ASP A 26 -10.33 -11.27 -14.28
C ASP A 26 -10.62 -12.42 -13.31
N SER A 27 -9.75 -12.66 -12.32
CA SER A 27 -10.03 -13.65 -11.26
C SER A 27 -11.26 -13.25 -10.44
N LEU A 28 -11.41 -11.97 -10.12
CA LEU A 28 -12.60 -11.47 -9.42
C LEU A 28 -13.88 -11.69 -10.25
N ARG A 29 -13.82 -11.42 -11.56
CA ARG A 29 -14.94 -11.66 -12.47
C ARG A 29 -15.28 -13.14 -12.59
N GLN A 30 -14.28 -14.01 -12.68
CA GLN A 30 -14.48 -15.46 -12.75
C GLN A 30 -15.14 -15.98 -11.47
N ASP A 31 -14.63 -15.61 -10.29
CA ASP A 31 -15.20 -16.05 -9.01
C ASP A 31 -16.64 -15.57 -8.84
N LEU A 32 -16.93 -14.31 -9.23
CA LEU A 32 -18.30 -13.78 -9.20
C LEU A 32 -19.23 -14.50 -10.20
N ALA A 33 -18.74 -14.89 -11.37
CA ALA A 33 -19.49 -15.70 -12.32
C ALA A 33 -19.75 -17.11 -11.78
N THR A 34 -18.75 -17.75 -11.17
CA THR A 34 -18.90 -19.05 -10.50
C THR A 34 -19.88 -18.98 -9.33
N ALA A 35 -19.92 -17.87 -8.59
CA ALA A 35 -20.86 -17.65 -7.50
C ALA A 35 -22.29 -17.34 -7.97
N GLY A 36 -22.56 -17.33 -9.28
CA GLY A 36 -23.86 -16.96 -9.85
C GLY A 36 -24.23 -15.49 -9.64
N LEU A 37 -23.25 -14.64 -9.32
CA LEU A 37 -23.41 -13.21 -9.10
C LEU A 37 -23.17 -12.38 -10.38
N LEU A 38 -22.56 -12.99 -11.39
CA LEU A 38 -22.54 -12.53 -12.78
C LEU A 38 -23.22 -13.63 -13.60
N ASP A 39 -24.37 -13.34 -14.20
CA ASP A 39 -24.99 -14.30 -15.10
C ASP A 39 -24.01 -14.62 -16.23
N GLY A 40 -23.83 -15.90 -16.54
CA GLY A 40 -22.78 -16.44 -17.41
C GLY A 40 -22.81 -15.96 -18.87
N ASP A 41 -23.75 -15.09 -19.21
CA ASP A 41 -23.78 -14.35 -20.46
C ASP A 41 -23.29 -12.90 -20.23
N LEU A 42 -21.99 -12.68 -20.42
CA LEU A 42 -21.40 -11.33 -20.39
C LEU A 42 -21.97 -10.40 -21.47
N THR A 43 -22.79 -10.91 -22.41
CA THR A 43 -23.46 -10.15 -23.45
C THR A 43 -24.93 -9.84 -23.14
N ALA A 44 -25.53 -10.49 -22.14
CA ALA A 44 -26.92 -10.24 -21.74
C ALA A 44 -27.14 -10.34 -20.21
N GLY A 45 -26.94 -9.22 -19.51
CA GLY A 45 -27.97 -8.75 -18.58
C GLY A 45 -27.98 -9.22 -17.12
N ALA A 46 -26.85 -9.19 -16.40
CA ALA A 46 -26.83 -8.81 -14.98
C ALA A 46 -25.44 -8.28 -14.59
N ASN A 47 -25.10 -7.09 -15.09
CA ASN A 47 -23.88 -6.40 -14.68
C ASN A 47 -24.03 -5.96 -13.22
N LEU A 48 -23.29 -6.60 -12.31
CA LEU A 48 -22.98 -6.01 -11.00
C LEU A 48 -22.38 -4.62 -11.26
N SER A 49 -23.17 -3.58 -11.00
CA SER A 49 -22.66 -2.22 -11.13
C SER A 49 -21.48 -2.05 -10.17
N ALA A 50 -20.51 -1.21 -10.54
CA ALA A 50 -19.39 -0.89 -9.66
C ALA A 50 -19.88 -0.41 -8.26
N THR A 51 -21.09 0.15 -8.17
CA THR A 51 -21.74 0.56 -6.92
C THR A 51 -22.19 -0.62 -6.06
N GLN A 52 -22.76 -1.69 -6.65
CA GLN A 52 -23.12 -2.90 -5.92
C GLN A 52 -21.87 -3.66 -5.45
N ALA A 53 -20.85 -3.77 -6.30
CA ALA A 53 -19.56 -4.34 -5.92
C ALA A 53 -18.91 -3.56 -4.77
N ARG A 54 -18.93 -2.22 -4.81
CA ARG A 54 -18.47 -1.36 -3.71
C ARG A 54 -19.27 -1.57 -2.42
N ARG A 55 -20.60 -1.71 -2.49
CA ARG A 55 -21.43 -1.99 -1.29
C ARG A 55 -21.06 -3.32 -0.63
N LEU A 56 -20.85 -4.37 -1.42
CA LEU A 56 -20.40 -5.67 -0.91
C LEU A 56 -19.01 -5.57 -0.27
N ALA A 57 -18.07 -4.87 -0.91
CA ALA A 57 -16.75 -4.63 -0.37
C ALA A 57 -16.77 -3.81 0.93
N CYS A 58 -17.63 -2.77 1.02
CA CYS A 58 -17.82 -1.98 2.24
C CYS A 58 -18.37 -2.82 3.40
N ASN A 59 -19.33 -3.71 3.15
CA ASN A 59 -19.85 -4.61 4.19
C ASN A 59 -18.82 -5.65 4.66
N ALA A 60 -17.91 -6.06 3.77
CA ALA A 60 -16.83 -7.01 4.07
C ALA A 60 -15.56 -6.33 4.63
N GLN A 61 -15.56 -5.00 4.83
CA GLN A 61 -14.37 -4.20 5.15
C GLN A 61 -13.18 -4.40 4.20
N ILE A 62 -13.45 -4.88 2.99
CA ILE A 62 -12.46 -4.98 1.92
C ILE A 62 -12.34 -3.58 1.34
N ILE A 63 -11.14 -2.98 1.38
CA ILE A 63 -10.86 -1.73 0.67
C ILE A 63 -10.47 -2.12 -0.76
N PRO A 64 -11.37 -2.02 -1.74
CA PRO A 64 -10.99 -2.34 -3.08
C PRO A 64 -10.08 -1.21 -3.58
N VAL A 65 -8.85 -1.56 -3.97
CA VAL A 65 -7.96 -0.64 -4.68
C VAL A 65 -8.47 -0.56 -6.11
N VAL A 66 -9.61 0.10 -6.29
CA VAL A 66 -10.22 0.31 -7.60
C VAL A 66 -9.57 1.54 -8.22
N LEU A 67 -8.83 1.33 -9.30
CA LEU A 67 -8.49 2.41 -10.22
C LEU A 67 -9.80 3.01 -10.76
N GLY A 68 -10.17 4.23 -10.32
CA GLY A 68 -11.34 4.96 -10.81
C GLY A 68 -12.49 5.26 -9.81
N GLY A 69 -12.31 5.05 -8.49
CA GLY A 69 -13.24 5.56 -7.45
C GLY A 69 -13.00 7.03 -7.09
N LYS A 70 -13.74 7.58 -6.09
CA LYS A 70 -13.33 8.84 -5.42
C LYS A 70 -11.92 8.59 -4.87
N GLY A 71 -10.91 9.20 -5.50
CA GLY A 71 -9.51 8.93 -5.22
C GLY A 71 -9.15 9.33 -3.79
N GLU A 72 -8.38 8.49 -3.12
CA GLU A 72 -7.63 8.91 -1.95
C GLU A 72 -6.53 9.87 -2.38
N ILE A 73 -6.23 10.88 -1.57
CA ILE A 73 -5.11 11.79 -1.84
C ILE A 73 -3.83 11.03 -1.54
N LEU A 74 -3.18 10.57 -2.61
CA LEU A 74 -1.92 9.83 -2.56
C LEU A 74 -0.69 10.74 -2.67
N ASP A 75 -0.89 12.01 -3.02
CA ASP A 75 0.15 13.04 -3.10
C ASP A 75 -0.23 14.22 -2.22
N LEU A 76 0.41 14.33 -1.05
CA LEU A 76 0.17 15.40 -0.07
C LEU A 76 1.11 16.57 -0.27
N GLY A 77 2.11 16.43 -1.14
CA GLY A 77 3.18 17.39 -1.37
C GLY A 77 3.88 17.75 -0.07
N ARG A 78 3.86 19.04 0.27
CA ARG A 78 4.52 19.60 1.46
C ARG A 78 3.58 19.91 2.62
N THR A 79 2.29 19.59 2.48
CA THR A 79 1.26 19.96 3.48
C THR A 79 1.35 19.14 4.77
N ARG A 80 1.91 17.92 4.69
CA ARG A 80 2.12 17.04 5.84
C ARG A 80 3.42 16.28 5.71
N ARG A 81 4.18 16.21 6.81
CA ARG A 81 5.45 15.50 6.85
C ARG A 81 5.30 13.98 6.81
N LEU A 82 4.27 13.41 7.44
CA LEU A 82 4.13 11.96 7.58
C LEU A 82 3.17 11.40 6.53
N TYR A 83 3.51 10.24 5.96
CA TYR A 83 2.65 9.49 5.06
C TYR A 83 1.34 9.10 5.76
N ASN A 84 0.20 9.39 5.13
CA ASN A 84 -1.11 9.03 5.64
C ASN A 84 -1.36 7.51 5.52
N ALA A 85 -2.48 7.02 6.04
CA ALA A 85 -2.80 5.59 6.00
C ALA A 85 -2.97 5.05 4.57
N ALA A 86 -3.61 5.81 3.67
CA ALA A 86 -3.78 5.42 2.27
C ALA A 86 -2.45 5.29 1.53
N GLN A 87 -1.54 6.25 1.73
CA GLN A 87 -0.19 6.21 1.17
C GLN A 87 0.61 5.03 1.71
N ARG A 88 0.53 4.75 3.01
CA ARG A 88 1.20 3.58 3.60
C ARG A 88 0.66 2.26 3.03
N LYS A 89 -0.66 2.14 2.79
CA LYS A 89 -1.25 0.99 2.12
C LYS A 89 -0.75 0.85 0.68
N ALA A 90 -0.73 1.95 -0.08
CA ALA A 90 -0.19 1.96 -1.44
C ALA A 90 1.30 1.59 -1.51
N LEU A 91 2.12 2.13 -0.61
CA LEU A 91 3.54 1.78 -0.49
C LEU A 91 3.72 0.29 -0.18
N ARG A 92 2.92 -0.29 0.73
CA ARG A 92 2.99 -1.72 1.05
C ARG A 92 2.63 -2.61 -0.16
N LEU A 93 1.62 -2.22 -0.93
CA LEU A 93 1.24 -2.94 -2.16
C LEU A 93 2.32 -2.86 -3.24
N ARG A 94 2.93 -1.68 -3.40
CA ARG A 94 4.00 -1.45 -4.38
C ARG A 94 5.29 -2.19 -3.99
N ASP A 95 5.75 -1.98 -2.76
CA ASP A 95 7.08 -2.40 -2.32
C ASP A 95 7.14 -3.85 -1.85
N LYS A 96 6.06 -4.36 -1.24
CA LYS A 96 5.86 -5.75 -0.74
C LYS A 96 6.83 -6.20 0.37
N ARG A 97 8.04 -5.65 0.41
CA ARG A 97 9.12 -5.87 1.37
C ARG A 97 9.92 -4.59 1.58
N CYS A 98 10.84 -4.62 2.54
CA CYS A 98 11.90 -3.64 2.66
C CYS A 98 12.64 -3.53 1.32
N ARG A 99 12.76 -2.31 0.80
CA ARG A 99 13.40 -2.02 -0.49
C ARG A 99 14.92 -1.89 -0.40
N ALA A 100 15.52 -2.06 0.77
CA ALA A 100 16.96 -2.21 0.82
C ALA A 100 17.41 -3.43 0.01
N GLU A 101 18.50 -3.28 -0.73
CA GLU A 101 19.01 -4.32 -1.62
C GLU A 101 19.20 -5.65 -0.88
N GLY A 102 18.57 -6.71 -1.39
CA GLY A 102 18.66 -8.07 -0.82
C GLY A 102 17.86 -8.30 0.46
N CYS A 103 17.14 -7.31 0.99
CA CYS A 103 16.35 -7.47 2.21
C CYS A 103 14.99 -8.11 1.94
N SER A 104 14.61 -9.13 2.71
CA SER A 104 13.35 -9.87 2.56
C SER A 104 12.28 -9.55 3.62
N ILE A 105 12.55 -8.60 4.54
CA ILE A 105 11.61 -8.23 5.60
C ILE A 105 10.29 -7.75 4.99
N PRO A 106 9.12 -8.30 5.38
CA PRO A 106 7.85 -7.96 4.78
C PRO A 106 7.47 -6.49 5.00
N ALA A 107 6.72 -5.91 4.04
CA ALA A 107 6.29 -4.51 4.08
C ALA A 107 5.46 -4.15 5.33
N THR A 108 4.80 -5.14 5.95
CA THR A 108 4.06 -4.97 7.21
C THR A 108 4.97 -4.60 8.39
N TRP A 109 6.26 -4.91 8.31
CA TRP A 109 7.28 -4.59 9.33
C TRP A 109 8.19 -3.43 8.90
N CYS A 110 7.77 -2.67 7.88
CA CYS A 110 8.53 -1.57 7.34
C CYS A 110 7.91 -0.20 7.67
N GLU A 111 8.77 0.79 7.73
CA GLU A 111 8.46 2.20 7.91
C GLU A 111 8.54 2.91 6.54
N ALA A 112 7.66 3.89 6.31
CA ALA A 112 7.72 4.73 5.12
C ALA A 112 8.79 5.80 5.29
N HIS A 113 9.74 5.82 4.37
CA HIS A 113 10.88 6.73 4.34
C HIS A 113 10.80 7.63 3.12
N HIS A 114 11.14 8.91 3.28
CA HIS A 114 11.32 9.81 2.14
C HIS A 114 12.68 9.56 1.50
N GLU A 115 12.72 9.22 0.21
CA GLU A 115 13.97 9.10 -0.55
C GLU A 115 14.72 10.42 -0.60
N THR A 116 14.01 11.51 -0.93
CA THR A 116 14.51 12.86 -0.69
C THR A 116 14.16 13.24 0.75
N PRO A 117 15.13 13.52 1.64
CA PRO A 117 14.80 13.86 3.02
C PRO A 117 13.81 15.03 3.09
N TRP A 118 12.76 14.88 3.90
CA TRP A 118 11.75 15.94 4.08
C TRP A 118 12.40 17.28 4.47
N SER A 119 13.43 17.25 5.33
CA SER A 119 14.19 18.44 5.73
C SER A 119 14.93 19.13 4.58
N ARG A 120 15.11 18.45 3.45
CA ARG A 120 15.80 18.94 2.24
C ARG A 120 14.88 19.20 1.06
N GLY A 121 13.57 19.26 1.29
CA GLY A 121 12.60 19.56 0.22
C GLY A 121 11.80 18.37 -0.28
N GLY A 122 12.04 17.16 0.24
CA GLY A 122 11.24 15.97 -0.10
C GLY A 122 9.74 16.16 0.12
N ARG A 123 8.95 15.40 -0.61
CA ARG A 123 7.48 15.50 -0.68
C ARG A 123 6.86 14.23 -0.14
N THR A 124 5.74 14.36 0.54
CA THR A 124 4.96 13.21 1.01
C THR A 124 4.04 12.78 -0.14
N ASP A 125 4.68 12.33 -1.21
CA ASP A 125 4.08 11.81 -2.44
C ASP A 125 4.55 10.36 -2.60
N LEU A 126 3.77 9.52 -3.27
CA LEU A 126 4.10 8.08 -3.35
C LEU A 126 5.44 7.82 -4.02
N ASP A 127 5.79 8.60 -5.05
CA ASP A 127 7.02 8.43 -5.82
C ASP A 127 8.29 8.80 -5.04
N ASP A 128 8.17 9.62 -3.99
CA ASP A 128 9.28 10.00 -3.10
C ASP A 128 9.31 9.13 -1.82
N GLY A 129 8.34 8.23 -1.65
CA GLY A 129 8.26 7.31 -0.52
C GLY A 129 8.85 5.95 -0.84
N VAL A 130 9.50 5.30 0.12
CA VAL A 130 10.02 3.94 0.03
C VAL A 130 9.88 3.21 1.36
N LEU A 131 9.58 1.90 1.35
CA LEU A 131 9.53 1.10 2.57
C LEU A 131 10.91 0.56 2.97
N LEU A 132 11.30 0.81 4.22
CA LEU A 132 12.51 0.25 4.84
C LEU A 132 12.15 -0.41 6.17
N CYS A 133 12.72 -1.59 6.46
CA CYS A 133 12.62 -2.16 7.80
C CYS A 133 13.36 -1.28 8.81
N SER A 134 13.04 -1.41 10.10
CA SER A 134 13.59 -0.52 11.13
C SER A 134 15.13 -0.41 11.06
N TRP A 135 15.84 -1.51 10.85
CA TRP A 135 17.30 -1.50 10.72
C TRP A 135 17.80 -0.66 9.53
N HIS A 136 17.20 -0.83 8.36
CA HIS A 136 17.56 -0.06 7.16
C HIS A 136 17.06 1.39 7.22
N HIS A 137 15.95 1.64 7.90
CA HIS A 137 15.43 2.99 8.13
C HIS A 137 16.41 3.82 8.96
N HIS A 138 16.94 3.24 10.05
CA HIS A 138 18.03 3.87 10.82
C HIS A 138 19.30 4.05 9.99
N ARG A 139 19.67 3.07 9.17
CA ARG A 139 20.83 3.17 8.28
C ARG A 139 20.69 4.30 7.26
N ALA A 140 19.49 4.56 6.74
CA ALA A 140 19.24 5.66 5.82
C ALA A 140 19.44 7.05 6.46
N HIS A 141 19.26 7.16 7.77
CA HIS A 141 19.56 8.37 8.52
C HIS A 141 21.01 8.46 9.02
N ASP A 142 21.78 7.37 8.94
CA ASP A 142 23.16 7.32 9.40
C ASP A 142 24.10 8.04 8.42
N ARG A 143 24.74 9.11 8.90
CA ARG A 143 25.67 9.94 8.09
C ARG A 143 26.91 9.17 7.61
N ARG A 144 27.18 7.99 8.16
CA ARG A 144 28.28 7.10 7.75
C ARG A 144 27.95 6.29 6.50
N PHE A 145 26.70 6.32 6.01
CA PHE A 145 26.28 5.61 4.81
C PHE A 145 25.78 6.58 3.73
N HIS A 146 26.01 6.19 2.48
CA HIS A 146 25.27 6.66 1.31
C HIS A 146 24.18 5.65 0.97
N ALA A 147 23.10 6.15 0.40
CA ALA A 147 21.96 5.38 -0.08
C ALA A 147 21.79 5.70 -1.56
N ASP A 148 22.00 4.71 -2.43
CA ASP A 148 21.81 4.85 -3.87
C ASP A 148 20.57 4.08 -4.31
N LYS A 149 19.73 4.72 -5.12
CA LYS A 149 18.60 4.05 -5.76
C LYS A 149 19.09 3.26 -6.97
N LEU A 150 18.83 1.95 -6.98
CA LEU A 150 19.11 1.06 -8.09
C LEU A 150 17.99 1.16 -9.15
N PRO A 151 18.22 0.72 -10.40
CA PRO A 151 17.20 0.77 -11.46
C PRO A 151 15.90 0.03 -11.16
N ASN A 152 15.95 -1.02 -10.32
CA ASN A 152 14.78 -1.76 -9.87
C ASN A 152 14.00 -1.05 -8.74
N GLY A 153 14.49 0.11 -8.27
CA GLY A 153 13.93 0.89 -7.16
C GLY A 153 14.40 0.44 -5.77
N ASP A 154 15.28 -0.55 -5.67
CA ASP A 154 15.87 -0.93 -4.38
C ASP A 154 16.97 0.06 -3.96
N ILE A 155 17.21 0.18 -2.66
CA ILE A 155 18.19 1.09 -2.07
C ILE A 155 19.44 0.31 -1.66
N ARG A 156 20.57 0.63 -2.28
CA ARG A 156 21.88 0.11 -1.90
C ARG A 156 22.51 1.03 -0.88
N PHE A 157 22.93 0.48 0.24
CA PHE A 157 23.68 1.22 1.26
C PHE A 157 25.16 0.89 1.19
N HIS A 158 26.01 1.90 1.13
CA HIS A 158 27.47 1.73 1.19
C HIS A 158 28.08 2.77 2.13
N ARG A 159 29.20 2.43 2.78
CA ARG A 159 29.83 3.30 3.77
C ARG A 159 30.50 4.50 3.07
N ARG A 160 30.34 5.70 3.62
CA ARG A 160 31.10 6.89 3.21
C ARG A 160 32.58 6.63 3.51
N ARG A 161 33.44 6.90 2.52
CA ARG A 161 34.89 6.94 2.73
C ARG A 161 35.28 8.18 3.50
#